data_AF-A0A2T5KEC3-F1
#
_entry.id   AF-A0A2T5KEC3-F1
#
_cell.length_a   1.000
_cell.length_b   1.000
_cell.length_c   1.000
_cell.angle_alpha   90.00
_cell.angle_beta   90.00
_cell.angle_gamma   90.00
#
_symmetry.space_group_name_H-M   'P 1'
#
loop_
_entity.id
_entity.type
_entity.pdbx_description
1 polymer ?
#
loop_
_entity_poly.entity_id
_entity_poly.type
_entity_poly.pdbx_seq_one_letter_code
_entity_poly.pdbx_strand_id
1 'polypeptide(L)'
;MIEALDADVLLLLDVDYDAGHLAVRALAGDLYPHLFALRPNTGLQTGLDLDGDGRRGGAGDAQGWGRFSGQGGMALLSRLPLGEARDFSDVLWRDLPAANLPPMAPEARAVQRLSTTGHWDVPLRLPDGPDLRLLLWSATPPIFDGPEDRNGRRGGDEALFWLHLLEGRLPHAPPQGPVLLMGKANIDPSAGDGAQGAIRALLAYPGLRDPAPAGPDGSLATADFRAANGPGLLRTDYILPDRGLRVLRSGVLWPPPEDPLAHVVARASRHRPVWVELEPP
;
A
#
# COMPACT_ATOMS: atom_id res chain seq x y z
N MET A 1 4.46 19.84 -1.27
CA MET A 1 3.45 18.80 -1.62
C MET A 1 2.70 18.34 -0.39
N ILE A 2 3.37 17.79 0.63
CA ILE A 2 2.72 17.36 1.88
C ILE A 2 1.89 18.48 2.53
N GLU A 3 2.46 19.67 2.70
CA GLU A 3 1.76 20.83 3.23
C GLU A 3 0.56 21.24 2.36
N ALA A 4 0.74 21.25 1.03
CA ALA A 4 -0.30 21.63 0.07
C ALA A 4 -1.47 20.64 -0.01
N LEU A 5 -1.27 19.38 0.40
CA LEU A 5 -2.36 18.40 0.50
C LEU A 5 -3.28 18.69 1.68
N ASP A 6 -2.77 19.36 2.72
CA ASP A 6 -3.50 19.72 3.93
C ASP A 6 -4.32 18.55 4.54
N ALA A 7 -3.77 17.35 4.48
CA ALA A 7 -4.46 16.15 4.95
C ALA A 7 -4.41 16.04 6.48
N ASP A 8 -5.48 15.54 7.09
CA ASP A 8 -5.47 15.17 8.51
C ASP A 8 -4.70 13.88 8.76
N VAL A 9 -4.72 12.97 7.79
CA VAL A 9 -4.06 11.67 7.82
C VAL A 9 -3.42 11.42 6.46
N LEU A 10 -2.14 11.06 6.46
CA LEU A 10 -1.35 10.87 5.26
C LEU A 10 -0.54 9.57 5.33
N LEU A 11 -0.80 8.66 4.40
CA LEU A 11 0.05 7.49 4.16
C LEU A 11 1.14 7.85 3.14
N LEU A 12 2.39 7.75 3.56
CA LEU A 12 3.57 7.87 2.70
C LEU A 12 4.15 6.49 2.42
N LEU A 13 4.52 6.26 1.17
CA LEU A 13 5.08 5.01 0.68
C LEU A 13 6.45 5.27 0.05
N ASP A 14 7.27 4.22 -0.03
CA ASP A 14 8.64 4.31 -0.55
C ASP A 14 9.52 5.27 0.28
N VAL A 15 9.31 5.27 1.60
CA VAL A 15 10.11 6.01 2.59
C VAL A 15 10.94 5.02 3.38
N ASP A 16 12.26 5.16 3.34
CA ASP A 16 13.16 4.26 4.07
C ASP A 16 12.87 4.30 5.58
N TYR A 17 12.76 3.11 6.17
CA TYR A 17 12.68 2.94 7.61
C TYR A 17 14.08 3.00 8.22
N ASP A 18 14.24 3.88 9.20
CA ASP A 18 15.44 4.01 10.00
C ASP A 18 15.12 4.01 11.51
N ALA A 19 16.12 3.69 12.32
CA ALA A 19 15.96 3.64 13.77
C ALA A 19 15.63 5.03 14.32
N GLY A 20 14.48 5.16 14.99
CA GLY A 20 14.00 6.44 15.53
C GLY A 20 13.15 7.26 14.55
N HIS A 21 12.92 6.75 13.34
CA HIS A 21 12.08 7.37 12.31
C HIS A 21 12.62 8.73 11.85
N LEU A 22 13.94 8.90 11.79
CA LEU A 22 14.60 10.18 11.47
C LEU A 22 14.23 10.69 10.08
N ALA A 23 14.23 9.82 9.06
CA ALA A 23 13.94 10.20 7.68
C ALA A 23 12.50 10.72 7.53
N VAL A 24 11.54 9.98 8.05
CA VAL A 24 10.13 10.39 7.97
C VAL A 24 9.83 11.59 8.88
N ARG A 25 10.46 11.72 10.06
CA ARG A 25 10.32 12.92 10.90
C ARG A 25 10.85 14.17 10.19
N ALA A 26 11.98 14.05 9.49
CA ALA A 26 12.51 15.14 8.68
C ALA A 26 11.56 15.51 7.53
N LEU A 27 10.88 14.53 6.92
CA LEU A 27 9.91 14.75 5.85
C LEU A 27 8.59 15.36 6.36
N ALA A 28 8.12 14.94 7.53
CA ALA A 28 6.89 15.42 8.16
C ALA A 28 7.06 16.83 8.75
N GLY A 29 8.25 17.14 9.29
CA GLY A 29 8.48 18.37 10.05
C GLY A 29 7.52 18.47 11.24
N ASP A 30 7.02 19.68 11.48
CA ASP A 30 6.06 19.96 12.56
C ASP A 30 4.59 19.82 12.12
N LEU A 31 4.33 19.36 10.88
CA LEU A 31 2.98 19.30 10.31
C LEU A 31 2.09 18.23 10.96
N TYR A 32 2.70 17.17 11.50
CA TYR A 32 2.00 16.00 12.03
C TYR A 32 2.57 15.59 13.39
N PRO A 33 1.82 15.77 14.50
CA PRO A 33 2.27 15.40 15.84
C PRO A 33 2.30 13.89 16.07
N HIS A 34 1.53 13.11 15.28
CA HIS A 34 1.47 11.66 15.39
C HIS A 34 2.10 10.99 14.16
N LEU A 35 2.93 9.98 14.43
CA LEU A 35 3.66 9.24 13.42
C LEU A 35 3.69 7.76 13.79
N PHE A 36 3.42 6.91 12.81
CA PHE A 36 3.52 5.47 12.93
C PHE A 36 4.25 4.86 11.73
N ALA A 37 5.25 4.03 12.00
CA ALA A 37 5.93 3.22 11.00
C ALA A 37 6.49 1.98 11.70
N LEU A 38 6.47 0.84 11.02
CA LEU A 38 7.15 -0.38 11.43
C LEU A 38 8.22 -0.72 10.39
N ARG A 39 9.22 -1.52 10.80
CA ARG A 39 10.22 -2.02 9.87
C ARG A 39 9.53 -2.87 8.77
N PRO A 40 9.67 -2.52 7.48
CA PRO A 40 9.07 -3.27 6.40
C PRO A 40 9.79 -4.61 6.18
N ASN A 41 9.14 -5.50 5.43
CA ASN A 41 9.74 -6.76 4.96
C ASN A 41 10.81 -6.54 3.88
N THR A 42 10.86 -5.38 3.24
CA THR A 42 11.86 -5.03 2.22
C THR A 42 13.27 -5.05 2.81
N GLY A 43 14.14 -5.84 2.19
CA GLY A 43 15.53 -6.04 2.62
C GLY A 43 15.69 -6.81 3.95
N LEU A 44 14.60 -7.36 4.52
CA LEU A 44 14.67 -8.27 5.66
C LEU A 44 15.13 -9.65 5.19
N GLN A 45 16.41 -9.96 5.40
CA GLN A 45 17.05 -11.19 4.93
C GLN A 45 16.44 -12.45 5.52
N THR A 46 16.21 -13.47 4.67
CA THR A 46 15.71 -14.79 5.11
C THR A 46 16.81 -15.78 5.46
N GLY A 47 18.04 -15.54 4.99
CA GLY A 47 19.16 -16.47 5.13
C GLY A 47 19.12 -17.66 4.16
N LEU A 48 18.15 -17.68 3.24
CA LEU A 48 18.04 -18.61 2.13
C LEU A 48 18.47 -17.93 0.82
N ASP A 49 18.68 -18.74 -0.22
CA ASP A 49 18.79 -18.30 -1.61
C ASP A 49 17.38 -18.41 -2.21
N LEU A 50 16.62 -17.31 -2.20
CA LEU A 50 15.20 -17.33 -2.61
C LEU A 50 15.01 -17.13 -4.10
N ASP A 51 15.91 -16.41 -4.76
CA ASP A 51 15.85 -16.14 -6.20
C ASP A 51 16.62 -17.20 -7.03
N GLY A 52 17.38 -18.08 -6.38
CA GLY A 52 18.03 -19.23 -6.99
C GLY A 52 19.30 -18.86 -7.75
N ASP A 53 19.91 -17.71 -7.47
CA ASP A 53 21.12 -17.24 -8.16
C ASP A 53 22.41 -17.94 -7.69
N GLY A 54 22.32 -18.80 -6.67
CA GLY A 54 23.43 -19.54 -6.07
C GLY A 54 24.15 -18.78 -4.96
N ARG A 55 23.66 -17.61 -4.55
CA ARG A 55 24.19 -16.78 -3.46
C ARG A 55 23.11 -16.54 -2.41
N ARG A 56 23.56 -16.09 -1.24
CA ARG A 56 22.67 -15.71 -0.13
C ARG A 56 22.97 -14.28 0.28
N GLY A 57 21.96 -13.60 0.81
CA GLY A 57 22.10 -12.24 1.32
C GLY A 57 21.92 -11.17 0.25
N GLY A 58 21.49 -11.55 -0.95
CA GLY A 58 21.14 -10.62 -2.03
C GLY A 58 19.82 -9.90 -1.76
N ALA A 59 19.46 -8.98 -2.65
CA ALA A 59 18.19 -8.26 -2.55
C ALA A 59 16.97 -9.16 -2.82
N GLY A 60 17.12 -10.19 -3.67
CA GLY A 60 16.07 -11.18 -3.95
C GLY A 60 15.84 -12.19 -2.82
N ASP A 61 16.80 -12.33 -1.90
CA ASP A 61 16.73 -13.24 -0.73
C ASP A 61 15.98 -12.67 0.48
N ALA A 62 15.60 -11.40 0.40
CA ALA A 62 14.84 -10.75 1.44
C ALA A 62 13.33 -11.06 1.35
N GLN A 63 12.62 -10.94 2.47
CA GLN A 63 11.18 -11.16 2.54
C GLN A 63 10.39 -10.33 1.51
N GLY A 64 10.74 -9.05 1.39
CA GLY A 64 10.46 -8.21 0.22
C GLY A 64 11.79 -7.78 -0.40
N TRP A 65 11.81 -7.59 -1.72
CA TRP A 65 13.03 -7.15 -2.39
C TRP A 65 13.58 -5.86 -1.75
N GLY A 66 14.86 -5.80 -1.45
CA GLY A 66 15.50 -4.62 -0.89
C GLY A 66 16.99 -4.82 -0.63
N ARG A 67 17.79 -3.78 -0.84
CA ARG A 67 19.25 -3.79 -0.69
C ARG A 67 19.71 -3.67 0.77
N PHE A 68 18.84 -3.14 1.63
CA PHE A 68 19.07 -3.04 3.07
C PHE A 68 17.73 -3.15 3.82
N SER A 69 17.80 -3.60 5.07
CA SER A 69 16.60 -3.74 5.90
C SER A 69 16.00 -2.38 6.19
N GLY A 70 14.78 -2.15 5.70
CA GLY A 70 14.07 -0.88 5.84
C GLY A 70 13.85 -0.12 4.54
N GLN A 71 14.44 -0.53 3.42
CA GLN A 71 14.33 0.20 2.16
C GLN A 71 12.87 0.36 1.68
N GLY A 72 12.44 1.56 1.31
CA GLY A 72 11.14 1.77 0.64
C GLY A 72 9.93 1.33 1.48
N GLY A 73 9.94 1.63 2.77
CA GLY A 73 8.87 1.31 3.72
C GLY A 73 7.61 2.16 3.55
N MET A 74 6.76 2.09 4.58
CA MET A 74 5.55 2.90 4.71
C MET A 74 5.62 3.74 5.98
N ALA A 75 4.98 4.90 5.98
CA ALA A 75 4.79 5.68 7.17
C ALA A 75 3.44 6.38 7.17
N LEU A 76 2.77 6.36 8.32
CA LEU A 76 1.52 7.04 8.56
C LEU A 76 1.80 8.32 9.37
N LEU A 77 1.38 9.45 8.84
CA LEU A 77 1.40 10.75 9.49
C LEU A 77 -0.04 11.16 9.83
N SER A 78 -0.26 11.71 11.02
CA SER A 78 -1.60 12.07 11.47
C SER A 78 -1.61 13.29 12.38
N ARG A 79 -2.61 14.15 12.18
CA ARG A 79 -2.99 15.24 13.10
C ARG A 79 -3.79 14.70 14.28
N LEU A 80 -4.44 13.55 14.11
CA LEU A 80 -5.25 12.88 15.11
C LEU A 80 -4.47 11.75 15.81
N PRO A 81 -4.76 11.44 17.08
CA PRO A 81 -4.06 10.39 17.80
C PRO A 81 -4.23 9.01 17.15
N LEU A 82 -3.14 8.25 17.13
CA LEU A 82 -3.13 6.87 16.67
C LEU A 82 -3.19 5.93 17.88
N GLY A 83 -3.94 4.84 17.76
CA GLY A 83 -3.98 3.77 18.75
C GLY A 83 -2.95 2.68 18.49
N GLU A 84 -3.09 1.56 19.18
CA GLU A 84 -2.21 0.40 19.01
C GLU A 84 -2.54 -0.32 17.69
N ALA A 85 -1.53 -0.44 16.83
CA ALA A 85 -1.66 -1.06 15.53
C ALA A 85 -1.60 -2.59 15.63
N ARG A 86 -2.34 -3.26 14.73
CA ARG A 86 -2.13 -4.68 14.42
C ARG A 86 -1.22 -4.78 13.21
N ASP A 87 -0.15 -5.54 13.33
CA ASP A 87 0.79 -5.82 12.25
C ASP A 87 0.54 -7.23 11.70
N PHE A 88 0.28 -7.33 10.39
CA PHE A 88 0.09 -8.59 9.66
C PHE A 88 1.24 -8.85 8.69
N SER A 89 2.34 -8.09 8.79
CA SER A 89 3.45 -8.17 7.85
C SER A 89 4.17 -9.52 7.91
N ASP A 90 4.03 -10.29 8.99
CA ASP A 90 4.66 -11.60 9.17
C ASP A 90 3.81 -12.79 8.71
N VAL A 91 2.56 -12.57 8.29
CA VAL A 91 1.69 -13.61 7.73
C VAL A 91 2.40 -14.29 6.55
N LEU A 92 2.53 -15.62 6.62
CA LEU A 92 3.15 -16.41 5.56
C LEU A 92 2.23 -16.48 4.35
N TRP A 93 2.81 -16.39 3.15
CA TRP A 93 2.05 -16.41 1.90
C TRP A 93 1.26 -17.72 1.76
N ARG A 94 1.86 -18.85 2.15
CA ARG A 94 1.19 -20.17 2.13
C ARG A 94 -0.03 -20.29 3.03
N ASP A 95 -0.19 -19.41 4.01
CA ASP A 95 -1.28 -19.46 4.98
C ASP A 95 -2.49 -18.62 4.54
N LEU A 96 -2.38 -17.89 3.42
CA LEU A 96 -3.51 -17.19 2.83
C LEU A 96 -4.52 -18.20 2.25
N PRO A 97 -5.83 -18.05 2.50
CA PRO A 97 -6.83 -18.92 1.88
C PRO A 97 -6.75 -18.86 0.35
N ALA A 98 -6.65 -20.03 -0.29
CA ALA A 98 -6.47 -20.15 -1.74
C ALA A 98 -5.24 -19.39 -2.30
N ALA A 99 -4.16 -19.29 -1.50
CA ALA A 99 -2.91 -18.65 -1.89
C ALA A 99 -2.41 -19.12 -3.26
N ASN A 100 -2.08 -18.15 -4.11
CA ASN A 100 -1.64 -18.33 -5.48
C ASN A 100 -0.10 -18.36 -5.57
N LEU A 101 0.56 -19.23 -4.81
CA LEU A 101 2.03 -19.31 -4.84
C LEU A 101 2.54 -19.84 -6.18
N PRO A 102 3.65 -19.30 -6.70
CA PRO A 102 4.41 -19.95 -7.77
C PRO A 102 5.08 -21.24 -7.25
N PRO A 103 5.65 -22.07 -8.14
CA PRO A 103 6.56 -23.13 -7.72
C PRO A 103 7.71 -22.56 -6.88
N MET A 104 7.92 -23.10 -5.68
CA MET A 104 8.96 -22.67 -4.75
C MET A 104 9.60 -23.88 -4.06
N ALA A 105 10.87 -23.77 -3.68
CA ALA A 105 11.51 -24.76 -2.82
C ALA A 105 10.76 -24.87 -1.47
N PRO A 106 10.67 -26.05 -0.84
CA PRO A 106 9.95 -26.24 0.42
C PRO A 106 10.36 -25.29 1.53
N GLU A 107 11.66 -25.03 1.68
CA GLU A 107 12.23 -24.11 2.66
C GLU A 107 11.84 -22.64 2.38
N ALA A 108 11.85 -22.21 1.12
CA ALA A 108 11.40 -20.88 0.72
C ALA A 108 9.90 -20.70 1.00
N ARG A 109 9.09 -21.69 0.61
CA ARG A 109 7.64 -21.72 0.89
C ARG A 109 7.34 -21.67 2.38
N ALA A 110 8.22 -22.21 3.23
CA ALA A 110 8.02 -22.24 4.67
C ALA A 110 8.24 -20.90 5.37
N VAL A 111 9.00 -19.99 4.76
CA VAL A 111 9.38 -18.71 5.39
C VAL A 111 8.88 -17.48 4.65
N GLN A 112 8.48 -17.61 3.39
CA GLN A 112 8.05 -16.47 2.57
C GLN A 112 6.79 -15.82 3.15
N ARG A 113 6.93 -14.58 3.61
CA ARG A 113 5.82 -13.70 4.03
C ARG A 113 5.02 -13.24 2.82
N LEU A 114 3.71 -13.06 2.98
CA LEU A 114 2.84 -12.50 1.95
C LEU A 114 3.22 -11.05 1.65
N SER A 115 3.25 -10.22 2.67
CA SER A 115 3.51 -8.78 2.54
C SER A 115 4.92 -8.50 2.02
N THR A 116 5.04 -7.73 0.95
CA THR A 116 6.31 -7.24 0.41
C THR A 116 6.84 -6.09 1.24
N THR A 117 5.99 -5.12 1.56
CA THR A 117 6.34 -3.99 2.43
C THR A 117 5.75 -4.22 3.82
N GLY A 118 4.43 -4.23 3.94
CA GLY A 118 3.70 -4.49 5.18
C GLY A 118 2.18 -4.42 4.99
N HIS A 119 1.45 -4.95 5.97
CA HIS A 119 -0.01 -4.88 6.09
C HIS A 119 -0.37 -4.48 7.52
N TRP A 120 -0.96 -3.29 7.71
CA TRP A 120 -1.22 -2.75 9.04
C TRP A 120 -2.69 -2.38 9.21
N ASP A 121 -3.22 -2.59 10.40
CA ASP A 121 -4.51 -2.05 10.83
C ASP A 121 -4.28 -1.12 12.02
N VAL A 122 -4.39 0.19 11.77
CA VAL A 122 -4.07 1.25 12.71
C VAL A 122 -5.35 1.98 13.13
N PRO A 123 -5.73 1.96 14.43
CA PRO A 123 -6.84 2.78 14.90
C PRO A 123 -6.48 4.27 14.85
N LEU A 124 -7.37 5.06 14.26
CA LEU A 124 -7.36 6.52 14.29
C LEU A 124 -8.45 7.01 15.24
N ARG A 125 -8.04 7.71 16.29
CA ARG A 125 -8.97 8.23 17.30
C ARG A 125 -9.60 9.51 16.77
N LEU A 126 -10.90 9.45 16.51
CA LEU A 126 -11.67 10.63 16.12
C LEU A 126 -12.02 11.46 17.36
N PRO A 127 -12.17 12.79 17.23
CA PRO A 127 -12.56 13.64 18.35
C PRO A 127 -13.88 13.23 18.99
N ASP A 128 -14.83 12.83 18.15
CA ASP A 128 -16.16 12.33 18.52
C ASP A 128 -16.41 11.01 17.76
N GLY A 129 -17.14 10.08 18.38
CA GLY A 129 -17.53 8.81 17.75
C GLY A 129 -16.53 7.66 17.91
N PRO A 130 -16.76 6.53 17.20
CA PRO A 130 -15.87 5.37 17.24
C PRO A 130 -14.56 5.61 16.49
N ASP A 131 -13.51 4.88 16.86
CA ASP A 131 -12.24 4.88 16.11
C ASP A 131 -12.48 4.45 14.64
N LEU A 132 -11.81 5.14 13.72
CA LEU A 132 -11.70 4.72 12.32
C LEU A 132 -10.52 3.76 12.18
N ARG A 133 -10.72 2.61 11.53
CA ARG A 133 -9.65 1.61 11.31
C ARG A 133 -8.96 1.85 9.97
N LEU A 134 -7.71 2.31 10.01
CA LEU A 134 -6.89 2.53 8.82
C LEU A 134 -6.22 1.21 8.41
N LEU A 135 -6.65 0.63 7.29
CA LEU A 135 -6.08 -0.60 6.74
C LEU A 135 -5.04 -0.21 5.67
N LEU A 136 -3.76 -0.48 5.90
CA LEU A 136 -2.64 0.12 5.17
C LEU A 136 -1.73 -0.92 4.53
N TRP A 137 -1.41 -0.80 3.24
CA TRP A 137 -0.43 -1.67 2.58
C TRP A 137 0.31 -1.04 1.39
N SER A 138 1.43 -1.66 1.03
CA SER A 138 2.19 -1.39 -0.19
C SER A 138 2.67 -2.71 -0.77
N ALA A 139 2.02 -3.10 -1.87
CA ALA A 139 2.25 -4.35 -2.58
C ALA A 139 3.48 -4.30 -3.50
N THR A 140 3.95 -5.46 -3.91
CA THR A 140 5.01 -5.60 -4.92
C THR A 140 4.58 -4.99 -6.27
N PRO A 141 5.48 -4.38 -7.06
CA PRO A 141 5.22 -4.16 -8.47
C PRO A 141 5.06 -5.51 -9.19
N PRO A 142 4.19 -5.65 -10.20
CA PRO A 142 3.87 -6.94 -10.84
C PRO A 142 4.90 -7.40 -11.89
N ILE A 143 6.08 -6.78 -11.90
CA ILE A 143 7.15 -7.01 -12.88
C ILE A 143 8.46 -7.25 -12.14
N PHE A 144 9.56 -7.42 -12.88
CA PHE A 144 10.91 -7.70 -12.37
C PHE A 144 11.10 -9.15 -11.85
N ASP A 145 10.41 -10.09 -12.49
CA ASP A 145 10.42 -11.52 -12.23
C ASP A 145 10.40 -12.34 -13.54
N GLY A 146 10.45 -13.66 -13.42
CA GLY A 146 10.47 -14.59 -14.54
C GLY A 146 9.10 -15.15 -14.94
N PRO A 147 9.07 -16.18 -15.81
CA PRO A 147 7.84 -16.81 -16.29
C PRO A 147 6.92 -17.40 -15.20
N GLU A 148 7.43 -17.57 -13.97
CA GLU A 148 6.66 -18.00 -12.81
C GLU A 148 5.63 -16.95 -12.34
N ASP A 149 5.80 -15.68 -12.75
CA ASP A 149 4.94 -14.54 -12.39
C ASP A 149 4.77 -14.43 -10.86
N ARG A 150 5.89 -14.49 -10.14
CA ARG A 150 5.88 -14.46 -8.68
C ARG A 150 5.27 -13.15 -8.18
N ASN A 151 5.63 -12.03 -8.79
CA ASN A 151 5.23 -10.70 -8.35
C ASN A 151 3.79 -10.38 -8.72
N GLY A 152 3.31 -10.74 -9.92
CA GLY A 152 1.90 -10.58 -10.27
C GLY A 152 0.99 -11.41 -9.37
N ARG A 153 1.37 -12.67 -9.10
CA ARG A 153 0.68 -13.53 -8.13
C ARG A 153 0.67 -12.97 -6.71
N ARG A 154 1.85 -12.56 -6.21
CA ARG A 154 2.00 -12.01 -4.85
C ARG A 154 1.21 -10.73 -4.68
N GLY A 155 1.30 -9.79 -5.62
CA GLY A 155 0.56 -8.53 -5.58
C GLY A 155 -0.96 -8.74 -5.55
N GLY A 156 -1.45 -9.73 -6.31
CA GLY A 156 -2.87 -10.12 -6.26
C GLY A 156 -3.29 -10.63 -4.88
N ASP A 157 -2.51 -11.53 -4.30
CA ASP A 157 -2.77 -12.08 -2.96
C ASP A 157 -2.59 -11.04 -1.84
N GLU A 158 -1.68 -10.07 -2.00
CA GLU A 158 -1.55 -8.91 -1.12
C GLU A 158 -2.84 -8.07 -1.13
N ALA A 159 -3.46 -7.85 -2.29
CA ALA A 159 -4.76 -7.17 -2.35
C ALA A 159 -5.89 -8.02 -1.74
N LEU A 160 -5.91 -9.33 -2.00
CA LEU A 160 -6.94 -10.25 -1.50
C LEU A 160 -6.87 -10.49 0.01
N PHE A 161 -5.71 -10.29 0.64
CA PHE A 161 -5.56 -10.34 2.10
C PHE A 161 -6.64 -9.55 2.82
N TRP A 162 -6.95 -8.34 2.34
CA TRP A 162 -7.96 -7.48 2.94
C TRP A 162 -9.37 -8.06 2.87
N LEU A 163 -9.72 -8.74 1.77
CA LEU A 163 -11.00 -9.44 1.67
C LEU A 163 -11.07 -10.58 2.68
N HIS A 164 -10.02 -11.41 2.75
CA HIS A 164 -9.97 -12.49 3.72
C HIS A 164 -10.07 -12.00 5.17
N LEU A 165 -9.44 -10.87 5.50
CA LEU A 165 -9.54 -10.26 6.83
C LEU A 165 -10.95 -9.74 7.11
N LEU A 166 -11.51 -8.94 6.20
CA LEU A 166 -12.84 -8.31 6.36
C LEU A 166 -13.97 -9.34 6.39
N GLU A 167 -13.83 -10.44 5.67
CA GLU A 167 -14.79 -11.55 5.63
C GLU A 167 -14.58 -12.58 6.76
N GLY A 168 -13.61 -12.36 7.65
CA GLY A 168 -13.33 -13.25 8.78
C GLY A 168 -12.80 -14.63 8.39
N ARG A 169 -12.12 -14.74 7.25
CA ARG A 169 -11.51 -15.99 6.76
C ARG A 169 -10.08 -16.22 7.27
N LEU A 170 -9.52 -15.25 7.97
CA LEU A 170 -8.20 -15.34 8.60
C LEU A 170 -8.32 -15.71 10.08
N PRO A 171 -7.26 -16.26 10.71
CA PRO A 171 -7.22 -16.48 12.17
C PRO A 171 -7.17 -15.18 12.99
N HIS A 172 -7.29 -14.02 12.34
CA HIS A 172 -7.36 -12.71 12.95
C HIS A 172 -8.79 -12.18 12.87
N ALA A 173 -9.30 -11.63 13.97
CA ALA A 173 -10.62 -11.02 13.98
C ALA A 173 -10.70 -9.85 12.97
N PRO A 174 -11.83 -9.70 12.25
CA PRO A 174 -12.07 -8.51 11.44
C PRO A 174 -11.97 -7.23 12.28
N PRO A 175 -11.53 -6.10 11.70
CA PRO A 175 -11.54 -4.80 12.37
C PRO A 175 -12.95 -4.47 12.88
N GLN A 176 -13.01 -3.81 14.04
CA GLN A 176 -14.26 -3.31 14.63
C GLN A 176 -14.41 -1.82 14.30
N GLY A 177 -15.61 -1.39 13.91
CA GLY A 177 -15.88 0.00 13.50
C GLY A 177 -15.67 0.22 12.00
N PRO A 178 -15.91 1.46 11.53
CA PRO A 178 -15.72 1.80 10.13
C PRO A 178 -14.24 1.64 9.75
N VAL A 179 -14.00 1.22 8.51
CA VAL A 179 -12.65 1.05 7.95
C VAL A 179 -12.35 2.10 6.88
N LEU A 180 -11.08 2.40 6.69
CA LEU A 180 -10.57 3.14 5.55
C LEU A 180 -9.36 2.38 5.01
N LEU A 181 -9.54 1.70 3.88
CA LEU A 181 -8.50 0.91 3.25
C LEU A 181 -7.68 1.80 2.30
N MET A 182 -6.39 1.97 2.58
CA MET A 182 -5.50 2.87 1.85
C MET A 182 -4.19 2.19 1.50
N GLY A 183 -3.76 2.29 0.25
CA GLY A 183 -2.49 1.69 -0.12
C GLY A 183 -2.19 1.68 -1.60
N LYS A 184 -1.01 1.12 -1.91
CA LYS A 184 -0.55 0.91 -3.27
C LYS A 184 -0.67 -0.57 -3.61
N ALA A 185 -1.57 -0.89 -4.53
CA ALA A 185 -1.72 -2.25 -5.05
C ALA A 185 -0.73 -2.55 -6.18
N ASN A 186 -0.22 -1.52 -6.89
CA ASN A 186 0.52 -1.68 -8.16
C ASN A 186 -0.27 -2.43 -9.27
N ILE A 187 -1.59 -2.57 -9.12
CA ILE A 187 -2.46 -3.27 -10.06
C ILE A 187 -3.51 -2.29 -10.53
N ASP A 188 -3.59 -2.04 -11.84
CA ASP A 188 -4.70 -1.32 -12.46
C ASP A 188 -5.86 -2.30 -12.74
N PRO A 189 -7.14 -1.88 -12.60
CA PRO A 189 -8.27 -2.77 -12.79
C PRO A 189 -8.48 -3.23 -14.24
N SER A 190 -7.79 -2.61 -15.20
CA SER A 190 -8.02 -2.77 -16.65
C SER A 190 -6.75 -2.86 -17.52
N ALA A 191 -5.61 -2.40 -17.02
CA ALA A 191 -4.35 -2.31 -17.76
C ALA A 191 -3.16 -2.83 -16.95
N GLY A 192 -1.99 -2.85 -17.58
CA GLY A 192 -0.75 -3.37 -16.99
C GLY A 192 -0.77 -4.88 -16.71
N ASP A 193 0.32 -5.37 -16.11
CA ASP A 193 0.58 -6.80 -15.92
C ASP A 193 0.10 -7.32 -14.55
N GLY A 194 -0.44 -6.44 -13.70
CA GLY A 194 -0.92 -6.82 -12.38
C GLY A 194 -2.14 -7.75 -12.41
N ALA A 195 -2.39 -8.46 -11.31
CA ALA A 195 -3.52 -9.38 -11.16
C ALA A 195 -4.88 -8.64 -11.11
N GLN A 196 -5.38 -8.21 -12.26
CA GLN A 196 -6.55 -7.34 -12.38
C GLN A 196 -7.82 -7.93 -11.72
N GLY A 197 -7.96 -9.25 -11.73
CA GLY A 197 -9.08 -9.94 -11.07
C GLY A 197 -9.11 -9.69 -9.55
N ALA A 198 -7.94 -9.67 -8.91
CA ALA A 198 -7.82 -9.43 -7.47
C ALA A 198 -8.25 -8.01 -7.09
N ILE A 199 -7.73 -6.99 -7.80
CA ILE A 199 -8.11 -5.60 -7.51
C ILE A 199 -9.59 -5.35 -7.83
N ARG A 200 -10.14 -5.93 -8.91
CA ARG A 200 -11.57 -5.82 -9.22
C ARG A 200 -12.44 -6.47 -8.14
N ALA A 201 -12.02 -7.59 -7.57
CA ALA A 201 -12.72 -8.21 -6.44
C ALA A 201 -12.71 -7.29 -5.21
N LEU A 202 -11.57 -6.65 -4.92
CA LEU A 202 -11.45 -5.70 -3.83
C LEU A 202 -12.35 -4.46 -4.02
N LEU A 203 -12.35 -3.88 -5.23
CA LEU A 203 -13.21 -2.73 -5.58
C LEU A 203 -14.70 -3.08 -5.57
N ALA A 204 -15.05 -4.34 -5.84
CA ALA A 204 -16.44 -4.82 -5.84
C ALA A 204 -16.94 -5.26 -4.45
N TYR A 205 -16.09 -5.23 -3.42
CA TYR A 205 -16.47 -5.71 -2.08
C TYR A 205 -17.60 -4.86 -1.48
N PRO A 206 -18.74 -5.46 -1.08
CA PRO A 206 -19.91 -4.70 -0.66
C PRO A 206 -19.73 -3.80 0.56
N GLY A 207 -18.79 -4.13 1.45
CA GLY A 207 -18.51 -3.33 2.66
C GLY A 207 -17.68 -2.08 2.41
N LEU A 208 -17.07 -1.95 1.22
CA LEU A 208 -16.26 -0.80 0.84
C LEU A 208 -16.95 -0.01 -0.29
N ARG A 209 -16.50 1.23 -0.46
CA ARG A 209 -16.89 2.09 -1.57
C ARG A 209 -15.65 2.52 -2.34
N ASP A 210 -15.66 2.37 -3.66
CA ASP A 210 -14.70 3.03 -4.52
C ASP A 210 -15.20 4.45 -4.84
N PRO A 211 -14.53 5.53 -4.37
CA PRO A 211 -14.91 6.89 -4.72
C PRO A 211 -14.48 7.29 -6.13
N ALA A 212 -13.74 6.43 -6.85
CA ALA A 212 -13.22 6.68 -8.20
C ALA A 212 -12.57 8.07 -8.33
N PRO A 213 -11.55 8.39 -7.50
CA PRO A 213 -10.91 9.69 -7.52
C PRO A 213 -10.31 9.95 -8.89
N ALA A 214 -10.57 11.14 -9.44
CA ALA A 214 -10.09 11.54 -10.76
C ALA A 214 -9.23 12.81 -10.67
N GLY A 215 -8.33 12.97 -11.64
CA GLY A 215 -7.65 14.23 -11.92
C GLY A 215 -8.56 15.25 -12.61
N PRO A 216 -8.09 16.49 -12.84
CA PRO A 216 -8.87 17.53 -13.52
C PRO A 216 -9.32 17.18 -14.95
N ASP A 217 -8.60 16.27 -15.62
CA ASP A 217 -8.92 15.75 -16.95
C ASP A 217 -9.91 14.56 -16.93
N GLY A 218 -10.39 14.16 -15.74
CA GLY A 218 -11.26 13.00 -15.56
C GLY A 218 -10.52 11.66 -15.51
N SER A 219 -9.18 11.65 -15.62
CA SER A 219 -8.40 10.42 -15.55
C SER A 219 -8.40 9.84 -14.13
N LEU A 220 -8.60 8.52 -14.02
CA LEU A 220 -8.46 7.78 -12.76
C LEU A 220 -7.01 7.33 -12.50
N ALA A 221 -6.08 7.65 -13.40
CA ALA A 221 -4.69 7.24 -13.23
C ALA A 221 -4.09 7.89 -11.98
N THR A 222 -3.33 7.14 -11.22
CA THR A 222 -2.65 7.60 -10.00
C THR A 222 -1.13 7.51 -10.14
N ALA A 223 -0.63 6.98 -11.25
CA ALA A 223 0.78 6.93 -11.57
C ALA A 223 1.04 7.13 -13.07
N ASP A 224 2.19 7.73 -13.37
CA ASP A 224 2.71 7.89 -14.72
C ASP A 224 3.93 6.99 -14.95
N PHE A 225 3.71 5.90 -15.66
CA PHE A 225 4.73 4.96 -16.10
C PHE A 225 5.01 5.08 -17.61
N ARG A 226 4.70 6.24 -18.22
CA ARG A 226 5.01 6.47 -19.63
C ARG A 226 6.52 6.43 -19.84
N ALA A 227 6.93 5.45 -20.63
CA ALA A 227 8.25 5.31 -21.23
C ALA A 227 8.04 4.72 -22.63
N ALA A 228 9.08 4.62 -23.46
CA ALA A 228 8.96 4.14 -24.85
C ALA A 228 8.16 2.82 -24.98
N ASN A 229 8.32 1.91 -24.00
CA ASN A 229 7.57 0.65 -23.88
C ASN A 229 6.92 0.49 -22.48
N GLY A 230 6.65 1.60 -21.79
CA GLY A 230 6.05 1.56 -20.46
C GLY A 230 4.53 1.35 -20.51
N PRO A 231 3.89 0.90 -19.42
CA PRO A 231 2.46 0.59 -19.41
C PRO A 231 1.57 1.84 -19.43
N GLY A 232 2.16 3.04 -19.43
CA GLY A 232 1.44 4.30 -19.58
C GLY A 232 0.92 4.85 -18.25
N LEU A 233 -0.26 5.47 -18.29
CA LEU A 233 -0.92 5.99 -17.11
C LEU A 233 -1.77 4.88 -16.49
N LEU A 234 -1.54 4.58 -15.21
CA LEU A 234 -2.24 3.50 -14.50
C LEU A 234 -2.83 4.00 -13.19
N ARG A 235 -3.92 3.36 -12.74
CA ARG A 235 -4.48 3.50 -11.40
C ARG A 235 -3.89 2.41 -10.50
N THR A 236 -2.92 2.74 -9.65
CA THR A 236 -2.21 1.77 -8.80
C THR A 236 -2.38 1.99 -7.29
N ASP A 237 -2.89 3.16 -6.93
CA ASP A 237 -3.05 3.64 -5.56
C ASP A 237 -4.54 3.86 -5.25
N TYR A 238 -4.96 3.43 -4.05
CA TYR A 238 -6.36 3.29 -3.68
C TYR A 238 -6.65 3.83 -2.29
N ILE A 239 -7.80 4.48 -2.17
CA ILE A 239 -8.44 4.80 -0.89
C ILE A 239 -9.90 4.36 -1.00
N LEU A 240 -10.27 3.33 -0.24
CA LEU A 240 -11.60 2.72 -0.23
C LEU A 240 -12.20 2.87 1.17
N PRO A 241 -13.07 3.87 1.39
CA PRO A 241 -13.80 4.03 2.65
C PRO A 241 -14.82 2.91 2.85
N ASP A 242 -15.12 2.61 4.11
CA ASP A 242 -16.30 1.85 4.49
C ASP A 242 -17.56 2.43 3.82
N ARG A 243 -18.45 1.56 3.37
CA ARG A 243 -19.64 1.97 2.61
C ARG A 243 -20.59 2.87 3.39
N GLY A 244 -20.57 2.79 4.73
CA GLY A 244 -21.34 3.62 5.64
C GLY A 244 -20.79 5.05 5.79
N LEU A 245 -19.53 5.30 5.44
CA LEU A 245 -18.94 6.64 5.50
C LEU A 245 -19.43 7.51 4.33
N ARG A 246 -19.75 8.78 4.63
CA ARG A 246 -20.13 9.74 3.59
C ARG A 246 -18.89 10.37 2.97
N VAL A 247 -18.66 10.07 1.69
CA VAL A 247 -17.63 10.72 0.88
C VAL A 247 -18.15 12.09 0.43
N LEU A 248 -17.45 13.16 0.81
CA LEU A 248 -17.78 14.53 0.42
C LEU A 248 -17.13 14.89 -0.91
N ARG A 249 -15.83 14.60 -1.04
CA ARG A 249 -15.02 14.86 -2.23
C ARG A 249 -13.91 13.81 -2.33
N SER A 250 -13.35 13.67 -3.52
CA SER A 250 -12.18 12.83 -3.77
C SER A 250 -11.47 13.29 -5.03
N GLY A 251 -10.18 13.00 -5.15
CA GLY A 251 -9.44 13.35 -6.35
C GLY A 251 -8.04 12.76 -6.39
N VAL A 252 -7.40 12.98 -7.53
CA VAL A 252 -5.97 12.71 -7.72
C VAL A 252 -5.28 14.03 -8.00
N LEU A 253 -4.19 14.30 -7.29
CA LEU A 253 -3.45 15.55 -7.45
C LEU A 253 -2.61 15.53 -8.75
N TRP A 254 -3.28 15.77 -9.87
CA TRP A 254 -2.71 16.06 -11.19
C TRP A 254 -2.83 17.56 -11.48
N PRO A 255 -1.94 18.41 -10.92
CA PRO A 255 -1.98 19.84 -11.20
C PRO A 255 -1.74 20.10 -12.70
N PRO A 256 -2.49 21.04 -13.31
CA PRO A 256 -2.25 21.40 -14.70
C PRO A 256 -0.87 22.07 -14.87
N PRO A 257 -0.27 22.08 -16.07
CA PRO A 257 1.11 22.55 -16.26
C PRO A 257 1.40 23.98 -15.78
N GLU A 258 0.39 24.84 -15.79
CA GLU A 258 0.44 26.22 -15.33
C GLU A 258 0.39 26.39 -13.80
N ASP A 259 -0.01 25.34 -13.07
CA ASP A 259 -0.08 25.37 -11.61
C ASP A 259 1.35 25.35 -11.01
N PRO A 260 1.69 26.26 -10.07
CA PRO A 260 3.00 26.28 -9.42
C PRO A 260 3.41 24.94 -8.78
N LEU A 261 2.44 24.11 -8.37
CA LEU A 261 2.67 22.81 -7.76
C LEU A 261 3.04 21.73 -8.79
N ALA A 262 2.82 21.96 -10.09
CA ALA A 262 3.05 20.98 -11.15
C ALA A 262 4.49 20.49 -11.21
N HIS A 263 5.46 21.40 -11.13
CA HIS A 263 6.87 21.03 -11.14
C HIS A 263 7.27 20.21 -9.90
N VAL A 264 6.72 20.58 -8.73
CA VAL A 264 7.00 19.88 -7.46
C VAL A 264 6.43 18.47 -7.51
N VAL A 265 5.18 18.31 -7.93
CA VAL A 265 4.50 17.00 -8.01
C VAL A 265 5.18 16.09 -9.03
N ALA A 266 5.55 16.60 -10.20
CA ALA A 266 6.23 15.82 -11.22
C ALA A 266 7.62 15.33 -10.79
N ARG A 267 8.32 16.09 -9.94
CA ARG A 267 9.64 15.70 -9.40
C ARG A 267 9.57 14.84 -8.15
N ALA A 268 8.51 14.97 -7.35
CA ALA A 268 8.38 14.27 -6.08
C ALA A 268 8.23 12.76 -6.27
N SER A 269 7.44 12.34 -7.26
CA SER A 269 7.23 10.93 -7.57
C SER A 269 6.65 10.76 -8.97
N ARG A 270 6.69 9.54 -9.50
CA ARG A 270 5.86 9.13 -10.64
C ARG A 270 4.41 8.86 -10.25
N HIS A 271 4.16 8.60 -8.97
CA HIS A 271 2.82 8.49 -8.40
C HIS A 271 2.28 9.89 -8.06
N ARG A 272 0.96 10.00 -7.96
CA ARG A 272 0.26 11.21 -7.52
C ARG A 272 -0.53 10.93 -6.26
N PRO A 273 -0.56 11.89 -5.32
CA PRO A 273 -1.42 11.78 -4.16
C PRO A 273 -2.88 11.52 -4.58
N VAL A 274 -3.44 10.47 -4.00
CA VAL A 274 -4.87 10.17 -4.02
C VAL A 274 -5.44 10.67 -2.72
N TRP A 275 -6.58 11.34 -2.75
CA TRP A 275 -7.21 11.88 -1.55
C TRP A 275 -8.72 11.68 -1.56
N VAL A 276 -9.27 11.58 -0.35
CA VAL A 276 -10.70 11.56 -0.08
C VAL A 276 -10.97 12.50 1.08
N GLU A 277 -12.10 13.18 1.03
CA GLU A 277 -12.65 13.95 2.13
C GLU A 277 -13.92 13.26 2.59
N LEU A 278 -14.00 12.99 3.89
CA LEU A 278 -15.05 12.21 4.51
C LEU A 278 -15.77 13.07 5.54
N GLU A 279 -17.07 12.89 5.68
CA GLU A 279 -17.74 13.30 6.91
C GLU A 279 -17.36 12.31 8.02
N PRO A 280 -16.96 12.79 9.22
CA PRO A 280 -16.75 11.93 10.37
C PRO A 280 -18.00 11.08 10.70
N PRO A 281 -17.83 9.81 11.13
CA PRO A 281 -18.91 8.90 11.52
C PRO A 281 -19.71 9.35 12.75
#